data_AF-A0A926UPI5-F1
#
_entry.id   AF-A0A926UPI5-F1
#
_cell.length_a   1.000
_cell.length_b   1.000
_cell.length_c   1.000
_cell.angle_alpha   90.00
_cell.angle_beta   90.00
_cell.angle_gamma   90.00
#
_symmetry.space_group_name_H-M   'P 1'
#
loop_
_entity.id
_entity.type
_entity.pdbx_description
1 polymer ?
#
loop_
_entity_poly.entity_id
_entity_poly.type
_entity_poly.pdbx_seq_one_letter_code
_entity_poly.pdbx_strand_id
1 'polypeptide(L)' 'MIHIIDRNLYGQLLAKIAPKIIENDVEYQSALQEVEKLLFNNNRTVQQDVLYNLLITLVEKYQTENHPL' A
#
# COMPACT_ATOMS: atom_id res chain seq x y z
N MET A 1 14.34 -8.97 11.25
CA MET A 1 13.51 -8.87 12.48
C MET A 1 12.16 -9.49 12.18
N ILE A 2 11.65 -10.39 13.02
CA ILE A 2 10.28 -10.92 12.87
C ILE A 2 9.35 -9.87 13.47
N HIS A 3 8.68 -9.12 12.61
CA HIS A 3 7.74 -8.10 13.02
C HIS A 3 6.39 -8.75 13.32
N ILE A 4 5.97 -8.77 14.58
CA ILE A 4 4.68 -9.32 14.98
C ILE A 4 3.59 -8.36 14.50
N ILE A 5 2.73 -8.84 13.59
CA ILE A 5 1.59 -8.07 13.09
C ILE A 5 0.42 -8.23 14.05
N ASP A 6 0.02 -7.13 14.68
CA ASP A 6 -1.31 -7.04 15.29
C ASP A 6 -2.37 -7.10 14.18
N ARG A 7 -3.13 -8.19 14.16
CA ARG A 7 -4.15 -8.46 13.14
C ARG A 7 -5.34 -7.51 13.22
N ASN A 8 -5.68 -7.00 14.40
CA ASN A 8 -6.79 -6.06 14.55
C ASN A 8 -6.41 -4.70 14.00
N LEU A 9 -5.22 -4.19 14.36
CA LEU A 9 -4.72 -2.93 13.83
C LEU A 9 -4.48 -3.00 12.32
N TYR A 10 -3.88 -4.10 11.85
CA TYR A 10 -3.66 -4.30 10.42
C TYR A 10 -4.98 -4.46 9.66
N GLY A 11 -5.95 -5.19 10.22
CA GLY A 11 -7.29 -5.33 9.65
C GLY A 11 -8.02 -3.99 9.52
N GLN A 12 -7.89 -3.08 10.49
CA GLN A 12 -8.45 -1.73 10.41
C GLN A 12 -7.80 -0.90 9.30
N LEU A 13 -6.48 -0.99 9.15
CA LEU A 13 -5.76 -0.33 8.06
C LEU A 13 -6.20 -0.86 6.69
N LEU A 14 -6.31 -2.18 6.55
CA LEU A 14 -6.81 -2.81 5.33
C LEU A 14 -8.25 -2.41 5.03
N ALA A 15 -9.13 -2.37 6.03
CA ALA A 15 -10.52 -1.96 5.84
C ALA A 15 -10.64 -0.48 5.42
N LYS A 16 -9.75 0.38 5.94
CA LYS A 16 -9.72 1.80 5.60
C LYS A 16 -9.27 2.06 4.17
N ILE A 17 -8.21 1.38 3.72
CA ILE A 17 -7.61 1.60 2.39
C ILE A 17 -8.26 0.69 1.33
N ALA A 18 -8.82 -0.44 1.74
CA ALA A 18 -9.39 -1.49 0.90
C ALA A 18 -8.48 -1.84 -0.31
N PRO A 19 -7.19 -2.16 -0.07
CA PRO A 19 -6.25 -2.40 -1.16
C PRO A 19 -6.73 -3.56 -2.03
N LYS A 20 -6.71 -3.34 -3.35
CA LYS A 20 -7.08 -4.32 -4.37
C LYS A 20 -6.12 -4.24 -5.55
N ILE A 21 -6.21 -5.22 -6.44
CA ILE A 21 -5.55 -5.13 -7.75
C ILE A 21 -6.04 -3.84 -8.43
N ILE A 22 -5.07 -3.07 -8.91
CA ILE A 22 -5.30 -1.79 -9.58
C ILE A 22 -5.59 -2.11 -11.05
N GLU A 23 -6.74 -1.66 -11.55
CA GLU A 23 -7.19 -1.98 -12.91
C GLU A 23 -7.25 -0.75 -13.83
N ASN A 24 -7.13 0.45 -13.26
CA ASN A 24 -7.23 1.70 -14.00
C ASN A 24 -6.45 2.85 -13.32
N ASP A 25 -6.29 3.94 -14.05
CA ASP A 25 -5.50 5.09 -13.60
C ASP A 25 -6.07 5.77 -12.35
N VAL A 26 -7.39 5.77 -12.15
CA VAL A 26 -8.01 6.39 -10.97
C VAL A 26 -7.61 5.64 -9.70
N GLU A 27 -7.66 4.31 -9.75
CA GLU A 27 -7.22 3.44 -8.67
C GLU A 27 -5.71 3.55 -8.43
N TYR A 28 -4.93 3.65 -9.51
CA TYR A 28 -3.49 3.84 -9.44
C TYR A 28 -3.13 5.15 -8.72
N GLN A 29 -3.75 6.26 -9.09
CA GLN A 29 -3.53 7.55 -8.42
C GLN A 29 -3.97 7.51 -6.95
N SER A 30 -5.09 6.85 -6.64
CA SER A 30 -5.52 6.67 -5.25
C SER A 30 -4.52 5.86 -4.43
N ALA A 31 -3.97 4.77 -5.00
CA ALA A 31 -2.96 3.96 -4.33
C ALA A 31 -1.66 4.73 -4.13
N LEU A 32 -1.21 5.50 -5.13
CA LEU A 32 -0.04 6.38 -5.01
C LEU A 32 -0.18 7.39 -3.88
N GLN A 33 -1.34 8.04 -3.74
CA GLN A 33 -1.58 8.99 -2.66
C GLN A 33 -1.43 8.34 -1.27
N GLU A 34 -1.89 7.10 -1.10
CA GLU A 34 -1.72 6.36 0.15
C GLU A 34 -0.26 5.94 0.38
N VAL A 35 0.46 5.54 -0.67
CA VAL A 35 1.91 5.28 -0.61
C VAL A 35 2.67 6.53 -0.18
N GLU A 36 2.37 7.69 -0.76
CA GLU A 36 3.01 8.96 -0.40
C GLU A 36 2.72 9.36 1.05
N LYS A 37 1.46 9.25 1.51
CA LYS A 37 1.10 9.51 2.92
C LYS A 37 1.90 8.63 3.87
N LEU A 38 2.10 7.37 3.53
CA LEU A 38 2.90 6.44 4.32
C LEU A 38 4.39 6.75 4.20
N LEU A 39 4.89 7.13 3.03
CA LEU A 39 6.29 7.49 2.80
C LEU A 39 6.72 8.67 3.67
N PHE A 40 5.89 9.72 3.75
CA PHE A 40 6.16 10.92 4.55
C PHE A 40 5.86 10.76 6.05
N ASN A 41 5.33 9.61 6.48
CA ASN A 41 5.16 9.33 7.90
C ASN A 41 6.48 8.87 8.53
N ASN A 42 7.14 9.76 9.28
CA ASN A 42 8.42 9.48 9.93
C ASN A 42 8.36 8.42 11.05
N ASN A 43 7.16 8.10 11.56
CA ASN A 43 6.96 7.14 12.65
C ASN A 43 5.97 6.04 12.23
N ARG A 44 6.23 5.35 11.11
CA ARG A 44 5.40 4.22 10.71
C ARG A 44 5.42 3.11 11.75
N THR A 45 4.24 2.62 12.07
CA THR A 45 4.07 1.36 12.80
C THR A 45 4.44 0.20 11.89
N VAL A 46 4.73 -0.95 12.49
CA VAL A 46 4.98 -2.21 11.77
C VAL A 46 3.86 -2.56 10.78
N GLN A 47 2.61 -2.32 11.16
CA GLN A 47 1.43 -2.60 10.34
C GLN A 47 1.36 -1.64 9.14
N GLN A 48 1.74 -0.38 9.35
CA GLN A 48 1.85 0.61 8.27
C GLN A 48 2.99 0.30 7.32
N ASP A 49 4.13 -0.21 7.80
CA ASP A 49 5.23 -0.66 6.94
C ASP A 49 4.81 -1.84 6.05
N VAL A 50 4.10 -2.82 6.61
CA VAL A 50 3.58 -3.96 5.83
C VAL A 50 2.54 -3.51 4.80
N LEU A 51 1.65 -2.59 5.17
CA LEU A 51 0.67 -2.02 4.24
C LEU A 51 1.36 -1.20 3.13
N TYR A 52 2.37 -0.41 3.48
CA TYR A 52 3.15 0.39 2.54
C TYR A 52 3.79 -0.50 1.46
N ASN A 53 4.45 -1.59 1.89
CA ASN A 53 5.05 -2.54 0.96
C ASN A 53 4.00 -3.20 0.05
N LEU A 54 2.84 -3.57 0.60
CA LEU A 54 1.73 -4.12 -0.20
C LEU A 54 1.26 -3.13 -1.28
N LEU A 55 1.06 -1.87 -0.91
CA LEU A 55 0.61 -0.83 -1.84
C LEU A 55 1.66 -0.56 -2.93
N ILE A 56 2.95 -0.52 -2.59
CA ILE A 56 4.03 -0.41 -3.57
C ILE A 56 3.97 -1.55 -4.58
N THR A 57 3.85 -2.79 -4.11
CA THR A 57 3.80 -3.95 -5.02
C THR A 57 2.61 -3.87 -5.99
N LEU A 58 1.46 -3.36 -5.54
CA LEU A 58 0.29 -3.16 -6.41
C LEU A 58 0.54 -2.07 -7.46
N VAL A 59 1.14 -0.95 -7.03
CA VAL A 59 1.53 0.17 -7.92
C VAL A 59 2.54 -0.27 -8.96
N GLU A 60 3.61 -0.96 -8.55
CA GLU A 60 4.66 -1.48 -9.44
C GLU A 60 4.12 -2.49 -10.45
N LYS A 61 3.23 -3.38 -10.01
CA LYS A 61 2.55 -4.35 -10.88
C LYS A 61 1.76 -3.62 -11.97
N TYR A 62 0.94 -2.63 -11.61
CA TYR A 62 0.17 -1.85 -12.57
C TYR A 62 1.06 -1.10 -13.55
N GLN A 63 2.14 -0.45 -13.06
CA GLN A 63 3.10 0.25 -13.91
C GLN A 63 3.75 -0.69 -14.94
N THR A 64 4.21 -1.87 -14.49
CA THR A 64 4.88 -2.85 -15.36
C THR A 64 3.95 -3.37 -16.46
N GLU A 65 2.66 -3.57 -16.14
CA GLU A 65 1.68 -4.09 -17.09
C GLU A 65 1.18 -3.05 -18.10
N ASN A 66 1.04 -1.79 -17.70
CA ASN A 66 0.43 -0.74 -18.54
C ASN A 66 1.45 0.21 -19.18
N HIS A 67 2.64 0.33 -18.60
CA HIS A 67 3.76 1.09 -19.12
C HIS A 67 5.05 0.27 -19.07
N PRO A 68 5.11 -0.88 -19.78
CA PRO A 68 6.37 -1.58 -19.93
C PRO A 68 7.37 -0.64 -20.61
N LEU A 69 8.51 -0.40 -19.95
CA LEU A 69 9.65 0.33 -20.51
C LEU A 69 10.15 -0.33 -21.80
#